data_AF-K9XJX3-F1
#
_entry.id   AF-K9XJX3-F1
#
_cell.length_a   1.000
_cell.length_b   1.000
_cell.length_c   1.000
_cell.angle_alpha   90.00
_cell.angle_beta   90.00
_cell.angle_gamma   90.00
#
_symmetry.space_group_name_H-M   'P 1'
#
loop_
_entity.id
_entity.type
_entity.pdbx_description
1 polymer ?
#
loop_
_entity_poly.entity_id
_entity_poly.type
_entity_poly.pdbx_seq_one_letter_code
_entity_poly.pdbx_strand_id
1 'polypeptide(L)'
;MHFIEDTSAIATTALQYNSELPTFLPRGLTKVERVGMTRNASRTPYVVYWVGERRCCTFFKRRLFFKLLKVLVAIAHKTISTIKSVAMTEWGGLKVKTATAQWILARVQVNKFFQSYHQAAFEQVTFNLQAESAVTLDRSGREYKITANDNHDICSCQDLDDSCPHRIVATLALLPQGFTTVTAYLASKKQLEDNWIHYTTAIATR
;
A
#
# COMPACT_ATOMS: atom_id res chain seq x y z
N MET A 1 -36.58 3.52 35.81
CA MET A 1 -35.53 2.49 35.87
C MET A 1 -34.55 2.84 34.76
N HIS A 2 -33.47 3.52 35.12
CA HIS A 2 -32.44 3.98 34.18
C HIS A 2 -31.63 2.77 33.71
N PHE A 3 -31.65 2.47 32.41
CA PHE A 3 -30.58 1.70 31.79
C PHE A 3 -29.60 2.72 31.23
N ILE A 4 -28.55 2.97 32.01
CA ILE A 4 -27.30 3.52 31.50
C ILE A 4 -26.65 2.34 30.78
N GLU A 5 -26.75 2.29 29.46
CA GLU A 5 -25.85 1.43 28.70
C GLU A 5 -24.46 2.05 28.81
N ASP A 6 -23.60 1.32 29.52
CA ASP A 6 -22.19 1.63 29.73
C ASP A 6 -21.45 1.54 28.39
N THR A 7 -21.32 2.67 27.70
CA THR A 7 -20.60 2.83 26.43
C THR A 7 -19.11 3.07 26.65
N SER A 8 -18.43 2.19 27.40
CA SER A 8 -16.98 2.27 27.66
C SER A 8 -16.14 1.33 26.79
N ALA A 9 -16.59 1.04 25.57
CA ALA A 9 -15.81 0.26 24.60
C ALA A 9 -15.96 0.76 23.16
N ILE A 10 -15.60 2.02 22.89
CA ILE A 10 -14.96 2.31 21.59
C ILE A 10 -13.56 1.73 21.70
N ALA A 11 -13.46 0.40 21.60
CA ALA A 11 -12.18 -0.24 21.38
C ALA A 11 -11.66 0.33 20.07
N THR A 12 -10.70 1.26 20.19
CA THR A 12 -9.79 1.70 19.13
C THR A 12 -9.11 0.43 18.63
N THR A 13 -9.80 -0.33 17.81
CA THR A 13 -9.30 -1.61 17.33
C THR A 13 -8.24 -1.22 16.33
N ALA A 14 -7.00 -1.15 16.81
CA ALA A 14 -5.84 -0.90 15.98
C ALA A 14 -5.94 -1.88 14.81
N LEU A 15 -6.04 -1.33 13.60
CA LEU A 15 -6.14 -2.18 12.42
C LEU A 15 -4.77 -2.81 12.22
N GLN A 16 -4.63 -4.02 12.73
CA GLN A 16 -3.42 -4.81 12.62
C GLN A 16 -3.51 -5.63 11.32
N TYR A 17 -2.72 -5.23 10.33
CA TYR A 17 -2.63 -5.94 9.06
C TYR A 17 -1.51 -6.99 9.14
N ASN A 18 -1.86 -8.18 9.63
CA ASN A 18 -0.99 -9.35 9.69
C ASN A 18 -1.16 -10.24 8.44
N SER A 19 -1.21 -9.66 7.23
CA SER A 19 -1.19 -10.52 6.05
C SER A 19 0.24 -10.97 5.81
N GLU A 20 0.50 -12.27 5.78
CA GLU A 20 1.70 -12.79 5.14
C GLU A 20 1.75 -12.22 3.71
N LEU A 21 2.63 -11.25 3.50
CA LEU A 21 2.82 -10.67 2.17
C LEU A 21 3.35 -11.79 1.28
N PRO A 22 2.63 -12.17 0.20
CA PRO A 22 3.07 -13.27 -0.63
C PRO A 22 4.46 -12.95 -1.18
N THR A 23 5.42 -13.81 -0.83
CA THR A 23 6.76 -13.80 -1.40
C THR A 23 6.71 -14.50 -2.76
N PHE A 24 7.31 -13.89 -3.77
CA PHE A 24 7.35 -14.44 -5.13
C PHE A 24 8.75 -14.35 -5.77
N LEU A 25 9.71 -13.72 -5.09
CA LEU A 25 11.12 -13.71 -5.45
C LEU A 25 11.90 -14.46 -4.36
N PRO A 26 13.04 -15.08 -4.73
CA PRO A 26 13.88 -15.78 -3.77
C PRO A 26 14.60 -14.81 -2.84
N ARG A 27 15.08 -15.34 -1.70
CA ARG A 27 16.02 -14.62 -0.83
C ARG A 27 17.31 -14.29 -1.60
N GLY A 28 17.98 -13.20 -1.21
CA GLY A 28 19.21 -12.76 -1.87
C GLY A 28 18.99 -12.02 -3.19
N LEU A 29 17.76 -11.57 -3.46
CA LEU A 29 17.47 -10.63 -4.55
C LEU A 29 18.41 -9.41 -4.45
N THR A 30 19.16 -9.16 -5.51
CA THR A 30 20.04 -7.99 -5.60
C THR A 30 19.37 -6.83 -6.32
N LYS A 31 18.58 -7.13 -7.37
CA LYS A 31 17.93 -6.11 -8.20
C LYS A 31 16.74 -6.66 -8.98
N VAL A 32 15.70 -5.84 -9.11
CA VAL A 32 14.66 -6.02 -10.14
C VAL A 32 15.08 -5.32 -11.44
N GLU A 33 15.24 -6.07 -12.52
CA GLU A 33 15.68 -5.54 -13.83
C GLU A 33 14.50 -5.09 -14.68
N ARG A 34 13.41 -5.85 -14.66
CA ARG A 34 12.25 -5.60 -15.52
C ARG A 34 11.01 -6.26 -14.93
N VAL A 35 9.90 -5.54 -14.99
CA VAL A 35 8.56 -6.10 -14.78
C VAL A 35 7.76 -5.88 -16.06
N GLY A 36 7.03 -6.90 -16.52
CA GLY A 36 6.33 -6.82 -17.78
C GLY A 36 5.23 -7.86 -17.94
N MET A 37 4.71 -7.97 -19.17
CA MET A 37 3.76 -9.00 -19.57
C MET A 37 4.29 -9.72 -20.80
N THR A 38 4.08 -11.04 -20.87
CA THR A 38 4.42 -11.82 -22.06
C THR A 38 3.62 -11.33 -23.27
N ARG A 39 4.18 -11.54 -24.47
CA ARG A 39 3.56 -11.13 -25.74
C ARG A 39 2.46 -12.09 -26.22
N ASN A 40 2.29 -13.24 -25.55
CA ASN A 40 1.28 -14.24 -25.91
C ASN A 40 -0.15 -13.79 -25.52
N ALA A 41 -1.15 -14.54 -25.98
CA ALA A 41 -2.56 -14.24 -25.74
C ALA A 41 -2.91 -14.13 -24.24
N SER A 42 -2.24 -14.90 -23.37
CA SER A 42 -2.48 -14.88 -21.93
C SER A 42 -1.96 -13.61 -21.24
N ARG A 43 -1.02 -12.88 -21.88
CA ARG A 43 -0.33 -11.70 -21.31
C ARG A 43 0.09 -11.94 -19.86
N THR A 44 0.72 -13.08 -19.60
CA THR A 44 1.16 -13.49 -18.28
C THR A 44 2.18 -12.49 -17.74
N PRO A 45 1.95 -11.87 -16.56
CA PRO A 45 2.92 -10.96 -15.99
C PRO A 45 4.19 -11.70 -15.56
N TYR A 46 5.34 -11.06 -15.69
CA TYR A 46 6.64 -11.60 -15.28
C TYR A 46 7.55 -10.54 -14.68
N VAL A 47 8.52 -11.00 -13.89
CA VAL A 47 9.62 -10.20 -13.36
C VAL A 47 10.95 -10.86 -13.73
N VAL A 48 11.87 -10.06 -14.23
CA VAL A 48 13.27 -10.40 -14.43
C VAL A 48 14.08 -9.73 -13.34
N TYR A 49 14.94 -10.49 -12.70
CA TYR A 49 15.67 -10.06 -11.52
C TYR A 49 17.02 -10.76 -11.40
N TRP A 50 17.85 -10.27 -10.50
CA TRP A 50 19.20 -10.77 -10.25
C TRP A 50 19.35 -11.29 -8.83
N VAL A 51 20.04 -12.41 -8.68
CA VAL A 51 20.46 -12.99 -7.39
C VAL A 51 21.98 -13.18 -7.46
N GLY A 52 22.73 -12.27 -6.84
CA GLY A 52 24.16 -12.11 -7.13
C GLY A 52 24.36 -11.82 -8.62
N GLU A 53 25.18 -12.64 -9.28
CA GLU A 53 25.47 -12.53 -10.72
C GLU A 53 24.49 -13.32 -11.62
N ARG A 54 23.51 -14.01 -11.04
CA ARG A 54 22.58 -14.84 -11.82
C ARG A 54 21.32 -14.07 -12.18
N ARG A 55 20.99 -14.03 -13.48
CA ARG A 55 19.75 -13.47 -14.01
C ARG A 55 18.65 -14.52 -14.02
N CYS A 56 17.54 -14.22 -13.36
CA CYS A 56 16.39 -15.10 -13.19
C CYS A 56 15.10 -14.46 -13.72
N CYS A 57 14.08 -15.29 -13.93
CA CYS A 57 12.75 -14.85 -14.35
C CYS A 57 11.67 -15.63 -13.59
N THR A 58 10.61 -14.96 -13.18
CA THR A 58 9.45 -15.60 -12.53
C THR A 58 8.15 -15.00 -13.06
N PHE A 59 7.13 -15.85 -13.23
CA PHE A 59 5.80 -15.46 -13.65
C PHE A 59 4.88 -15.24 -12.44
N PHE A 60 3.96 -14.29 -12.55
CA PHE A 60 3.02 -13.95 -11.50
C PHE A 60 1.63 -14.50 -11.74
N LYS A 61 0.93 -14.79 -10.64
CA LYS A 61 -0.53 -14.82 -10.66
C LYS A 61 -1.05 -13.43 -11.04
N ARG A 62 -1.88 -13.35 -12.09
CA ARG A 62 -2.46 -12.10 -12.60
C ARG A 62 -3.17 -11.29 -11.51
N ARG A 63 -3.90 -11.95 -10.60
CA ARG A 63 -4.57 -11.29 -9.46
C ARG A 63 -3.59 -10.54 -8.55
N LEU A 64 -2.44 -11.14 -8.22
CA LEU A 64 -1.43 -10.48 -7.40
C LEU A 64 -0.81 -9.30 -8.14
N PHE A 65 -0.42 -9.49 -9.40
CA PHE A 65 0.15 -8.41 -10.21
C PHE A 65 -0.77 -7.18 -10.29
N PHE A 66 -2.06 -7.38 -10.55
CA PHE A 66 -3.03 -6.28 -10.61
C PHE A 66 -3.28 -5.64 -9.23
N LYS A 67 -3.27 -6.42 -8.15
CA LYS A 67 -3.33 -5.87 -6.77
C LYS A 67 -2.13 -4.95 -6.52
N LEU A 68 -0.92 -5.40 -6.86
CA LEU A 68 0.31 -4.64 -6.68
C LEU A 68 0.37 -3.38 -7.56
N LEU A 69 -0.08 -3.46 -8.82
CA LEU A 69 -0.19 -2.28 -9.67
C LEU A 69 -1.21 -1.26 -9.15
N LYS A 70 -2.32 -1.72 -8.55
CA LYS A 70 -3.30 -0.83 -7.92
C LYS A 70 -2.65 -0.06 -6.76
N VAL A 71 -1.81 -0.72 -5.97
CA VAL A 71 -1.02 -0.09 -4.89
C VAL A 71 -0.05 0.94 -5.46
N LEU A 72 0.73 0.57 -6.48
CA LEU A 72 1.66 1.51 -7.12
C LEU A 72 0.95 2.75 -7.67
N VAL A 73 -0.17 2.57 -8.36
CA VAL A 73 -0.99 3.70 -8.87
C VAL A 73 -1.58 4.53 -7.72
N ALA A 74 -2.01 3.90 -6.63
CA ALA A 74 -2.51 4.60 -5.46
C ALA A 74 -1.42 5.45 -4.79
N ILE A 75 -0.18 4.94 -4.70
CA ILE A 75 0.93 5.70 -4.14
C ILE A 75 1.34 6.85 -5.07
N ALA A 76 1.49 6.57 -6.37
CA ALA A 76 1.99 7.56 -7.34
C ALA A 76 0.96 8.64 -7.71
N HIS A 77 -0.33 8.31 -7.69
CA HIS A 77 -1.40 9.17 -8.25
C HIS A 77 -2.60 9.34 -7.30
N LYS A 78 -2.53 8.83 -6.06
CA LYS A 78 -3.55 9.02 -5.01
C LYS A 78 -4.97 8.69 -5.48
N THR A 79 -5.11 7.62 -6.26
CA THR A 79 -6.39 7.22 -6.85
C THR A 79 -6.77 5.78 -6.53
N ILE A 80 -8.07 5.56 -6.33
CA ILE A 80 -8.66 4.24 -6.13
C ILE A 80 -9.52 3.97 -7.35
N SER A 81 -8.95 3.26 -8.32
CA SER A 81 -9.69 2.87 -9.51
C SER A 81 -9.34 1.44 -9.90
N THR A 82 -10.32 0.74 -10.45
CA THR A 82 -10.13 -0.61 -10.96
C THR A 82 -9.27 -0.55 -12.22
N ILE A 83 -8.20 -1.33 -12.25
CA ILE A 83 -7.34 -1.46 -13.43
C ILE A 83 -8.08 -2.31 -14.47
N LYS A 84 -8.40 -1.70 -15.61
CA LYS A 84 -9.06 -2.35 -16.75
C LYS A 84 -8.06 -3.09 -17.63
N SER A 85 -6.92 -2.47 -17.92
CA SER A 85 -5.88 -3.09 -18.74
C SER A 85 -4.49 -2.56 -18.46
N VAL A 86 -3.50 -3.36 -18.84
CA VAL A 86 -2.08 -3.04 -18.72
C VAL A 86 -1.41 -3.37 -20.06
N ALA A 87 -0.52 -2.50 -20.51
CA ALA A 87 0.34 -2.73 -21.66
C ALA A 87 1.77 -2.27 -21.34
N MET A 88 2.75 -2.88 -22.00
CA MET A 88 4.13 -2.40 -21.92
C MET A 88 4.31 -1.18 -22.81
N THR A 89 5.10 -0.21 -22.35
CA THR A 89 5.58 0.87 -23.22
C THR A 89 6.84 0.42 -23.98
N GLU A 90 7.18 1.13 -25.05
CA GLU A 90 8.36 0.83 -25.88
C GLU A 90 9.68 0.89 -25.10
N TRP A 91 9.74 1.75 -24.09
CA TRP A 91 10.87 1.95 -23.19
C TRP A 91 10.83 1.05 -21.95
N GLY A 92 9.94 0.05 -21.94
CA GLY A 92 9.87 -0.98 -20.90
C GLY A 92 9.20 -0.57 -19.59
N GLY A 93 8.46 0.54 -19.59
CA GLY A 93 7.52 0.91 -18.54
C GLY A 93 6.16 0.24 -18.71
N LEU A 94 5.18 0.67 -17.92
CA LEU A 94 3.82 0.15 -17.97
C LEU A 94 2.80 1.26 -18.22
N LYS A 95 1.93 1.04 -19.19
CA LYS A 95 0.72 1.83 -19.43
C LYS A 95 -0.45 1.16 -18.72
N VAL A 96 -1.02 1.82 -17.72
CA VAL A 96 -2.12 1.31 -16.90
C VAL A 96 -3.38 2.09 -17.22
N LYS A 97 -4.41 1.41 -17.73
CA LYS A 97 -5.72 2.01 -17.97
C LYS A 97 -6.66 1.64 -16.83
N THR A 98 -7.21 2.64 -16.17
CA THR A 98 -8.21 2.47 -15.12
C THR A 98 -9.61 2.75 -15.67
N ALA A 99 -10.63 2.75 -14.80
CA ALA A 99 -11.97 3.15 -15.21
C ALA A 99 -12.08 4.64 -15.57
N THR A 100 -11.26 5.49 -14.95
CA THR A 100 -11.37 6.95 -14.98
C THR A 100 -10.20 7.63 -15.66
N ALA A 101 -9.05 6.97 -15.77
CA ALA A 101 -7.81 7.59 -16.22
C ALA A 101 -6.87 6.59 -16.90
N GLN A 102 -5.79 7.12 -17.45
CA GLN A 102 -4.70 6.35 -18.01
C GLN A 102 -3.37 6.90 -17.49
N TRP A 103 -2.56 6.01 -16.93
CA TRP A 103 -1.28 6.36 -16.30
C TRP A 103 -0.13 5.68 -17.04
N ILE A 104 1.00 6.37 -17.12
CA ILE A 104 2.24 5.83 -17.66
C ILE A 104 3.23 5.76 -16.50
N LEU A 105 3.57 4.54 -16.11
CA LEU A 105 4.51 4.25 -15.04
C LEU A 105 5.88 3.97 -15.64
N ALA A 106 6.87 4.76 -15.22
CA ALA A 106 8.23 4.63 -15.72
C ALA A 106 8.86 3.29 -15.31
N ARG A 107 9.73 2.73 -16.15
CA ARG A 107 10.42 1.45 -15.87
C ARG A 107 11.12 1.46 -14.50
N VAL A 108 11.83 2.54 -14.19
CA VAL A 108 12.57 2.69 -12.92
C VAL A 108 11.62 2.65 -11.73
N GLN A 109 10.49 3.36 -11.83
CA GLN A 109 9.47 3.40 -10.78
C GLN A 109 8.85 2.02 -10.54
N VAL A 110 8.45 1.32 -11.62
CA VAL A 110 7.87 -0.02 -11.51
C VAL A 110 8.88 -1.00 -10.90
N ASN A 111 10.13 -0.98 -11.36
CA ASN A 111 11.15 -1.87 -10.85
C ASN A 111 11.45 -1.61 -9.36
N LYS A 112 11.62 -0.33 -8.97
CA LYS A 112 11.85 0.04 -7.57
C LYS A 112 10.68 -0.41 -6.69
N PHE A 113 9.45 -0.18 -7.12
CA PHE A 113 8.27 -0.63 -6.38
C PHE A 113 8.25 -2.15 -6.14
N PHE A 114 8.49 -2.97 -7.17
CA PHE A 114 8.51 -4.43 -7.01
C PHE A 114 9.68 -4.92 -6.15
N GLN A 115 10.82 -4.21 -6.19
CA GLN A 115 11.96 -4.48 -5.31
C GLN A 115 11.61 -4.17 -3.85
N SER A 116 11.05 -3.00 -3.58
CA SER A 116 10.64 -2.60 -2.22
C SER A 116 9.49 -3.42 -1.66
N TYR A 117 8.54 -3.84 -2.50
CA TYR A 117 7.51 -4.80 -2.08
C TYR A 117 8.15 -6.13 -1.66
N HIS A 118 9.12 -6.63 -2.45
CA HIS A 118 9.80 -7.86 -2.09
C HIS A 118 10.57 -7.73 -0.78
N GLN A 119 11.24 -6.60 -0.58
CA GLN A 119 11.89 -6.27 0.68
C GLN A 119 10.88 -6.28 1.84
N ALA A 120 9.73 -5.59 1.70
CA ALA A 120 8.67 -5.59 2.71
C ALA A 120 8.19 -7.01 3.07
N ALA A 121 8.00 -7.87 2.06
CA ALA A 121 7.57 -9.24 2.27
C ALA A 121 8.66 -10.09 2.96
N PHE A 122 9.93 -9.87 2.62
CA PHE A 122 11.05 -10.59 3.22
C PHE A 122 11.35 -10.16 4.66
N GLU A 123 11.29 -8.86 4.91
CA GLU A 123 11.40 -8.23 6.23
C GLU A 123 10.11 -8.37 7.05
N GLN A 124 9.10 -9.11 6.55
CA GLN A 124 7.85 -9.37 7.25
C GLN A 124 7.22 -8.10 7.83
N VAL A 125 7.26 -7.01 7.05
CA VAL A 125 6.80 -5.71 7.52
C VAL A 125 5.31 -5.81 7.85
N THR A 126 4.99 -5.54 9.11
CA THR A 126 3.62 -5.46 9.62
C THR A 126 3.18 -4.00 9.72
N PHE A 127 1.87 -3.78 9.77
CA PHE A 127 1.28 -2.46 9.85
C PHE A 127 0.22 -2.40 10.93
N ASN A 128 0.35 -1.39 11.79
CA ASN A 128 -0.53 -1.10 12.90
C ASN A 128 -0.99 0.36 12.81
N LEU A 129 -2.29 0.55 12.68
CA LEU A 129 -2.90 1.87 12.80
C LEU A 129 -3.13 2.25 14.25
N GLN A 130 -2.69 3.45 14.62
CA GLN A 130 -2.96 4.09 15.91
C GLN A 130 -3.91 5.28 15.69
N ALA A 131 -4.39 5.90 16.79
CA ALA A 131 -5.35 7.00 16.73
C ALA A 131 -4.84 8.20 15.92
N GLU A 132 -3.56 8.55 16.05
CA GLU A 132 -2.96 9.74 15.44
C GLU A 132 -1.83 9.43 14.44
N SER A 133 -1.47 8.16 14.29
CA SER A 133 -0.35 7.78 13.43
C SER A 133 -0.53 6.38 12.87
N ALA A 134 0.29 6.02 11.90
CA ALA A 134 0.49 4.62 11.55
C ALA A 134 1.92 4.20 11.84
N VAL A 135 2.07 3.00 12.39
CA VAL A 135 3.36 2.39 12.69
C VAL A 135 3.50 1.13 11.87
N THR A 136 4.67 0.95 11.28
CA THR A 136 5.08 -0.31 10.66
C THR A 136 6.23 -0.90 11.47
N LEU A 137 6.28 -2.22 11.54
CA LEU A 137 7.34 -2.95 12.23
C LEU A 137 7.99 -3.89 11.23
N ASP A 138 9.32 -3.85 11.15
CA ASP A 138 10.07 -4.87 10.42
C ASP A 138 10.26 -6.15 11.27
N ARG A 139 10.87 -7.17 10.68
CA ARG A 139 11.17 -8.45 11.34
C ARG A 139 12.07 -8.32 12.56
N SER A 140 12.90 -7.27 12.65
CA SER A 140 13.73 -7.00 13.81
C SER A 140 12.96 -6.35 14.97
N GLY A 141 11.68 -6.01 14.75
CA GLY A 141 10.86 -5.27 15.70
C GLY A 141 11.13 -3.77 15.67
N ARG A 142 11.87 -3.27 14.67
CA ARG A 142 12.13 -1.84 14.55
C ARG A 142 10.89 -1.13 14.05
N GLU A 143 10.53 -0.04 14.73
CA GLU A 143 9.38 0.77 14.38
C GLU A 143 9.72 1.84 13.34
N TYR A 144 8.82 1.98 12.37
CA TYR A 144 8.84 3.04 11.38
C TYR A 144 7.49 3.75 11.38
N LYS A 145 7.53 5.04 11.68
CA LYS A 145 6.33 5.89 11.73
C LYS A 145 6.01 6.40 10.33
N ILE A 146 4.73 6.40 10.01
CA ILE A 146 4.17 7.05 8.83
C ILE A 146 3.32 8.21 9.32
N THR A 147 3.76 9.42 9.00
CA THR A 147 3.11 10.67 9.41
C THR A 147 2.56 11.40 8.20
N ALA A 148 1.51 12.18 8.44
CA ALA A 148 0.98 13.09 7.44
C ALA A 148 1.91 14.29 7.25
N ASN A 149 2.21 14.64 6.01
CA ASN A 149 2.79 15.94 5.64
C ASN A 149 2.21 16.40 4.30
N ASP A 150 1.54 17.56 4.27
CA ASP A 150 1.01 18.18 3.04
C ASP A 150 0.26 17.21 2.11
N ASN A 151 -0.71 16.46 2.65
CA ASN A 151 -1.49 15.44 1.94
C ASN A 151 -0.66 14.26 1.38
N HIS A 152 0.57 14.08 1.86
CA HIS A 152 1.43 12.95 1.53
C HIS A 152 1.82 12.20 2.81
N ASP A 153 2.00 10.90 2.67
CA ASP A 153 2.53 10.08 3.76
C ASP A 153 4.05 10.12 3.71
N ILE A 154 4.68 10.57 4.80
CA ILE A 154 6.12 10.51 5.00
C ILE A 154 6.43 9.34 5.92
N CYS A 155 7.39 8.51 5.54
CA CYS A 155 7.91 7.47 6.40
C CYS A 155 9.22 7.90 7.05
N SER A 156 9.42 7.53 8.32
CA SER A 156 10.66 7.78 9.05
C SER A 156 11.86 6.93 8.58
N CYS A 157 11.66 5.95 7.69
CA CYS A 157 12.79 5.33 7.01
C CYS A 157 13.40 6.37 6.06
N GLN A 158 14.72 6.57 6.10
CA GLN A 158 15.45 7.60 5.34
C GLN A 158 15.33 7.48 3.79
N ASP A 159 14.53 6.54 3.30
CA ASP A 159 14.17 6.38 1.89
C ASP A 159 12.97 7.30 1.59
N LEU A 160 13.27 8.52 1.13
CA LEU A 160 12.30 9.58 0.80
C LEU A 160 11.46 9.28 -0.47
N ASP A 161 11.69 8.16 -1.12
CA ASP A 161 11.04 7.85 -2.39
C ASP A 161 9.62 7.29 -2.22
N ASP A 162 8.80 7.47 -3.27
CA ASP A 162 7.42 6.99 -3.40
C ASP A 162 7.24 5.47 -3.39
N SER A 163 8.21 4.71 -2.94
CA SER A 163 8.16 3.25 -2.92
C SER A 163 8.91 2.67 -1.73
N CYS A 164 8.97 3.35 -0.59
CA CYS A 164 9.53 2.71 0.60
C CYS A 164 8.65 1.50 1.05
N PRO A 165 9.25 0.43 1.59
CA PRO A 165 8.53 -0.78 2.01
C PRO A 165 7.31 -0.49 2.91
N HIS A 166 7.48 0.41 3.88
CA HIS A 166 6.46 0.77 4.87
C HIS A 166 5.21 1.42 4.25
N ARG A 167 5.39 2.37 3.31
CA ARG A 167 4.28 2.99 2.58
C ARG A 167 3.54 1.97 1.73
N ILE A 168 4.26 1.02 1.11
CA ILE A 168 3.64 -0.06 0.32
C ILE A 168 2.71 -0.91 1.20
N VAL A 169 3.17 -1.32 2.39
CA VAL A 169 2.35 -2.12 3.32
C VAL A 169 1.16 -1.32 3.85
N ALA A 170 1.37 -0.05 4.21
CA ALA A 170 0.27 0.82 4.65
C ALA A 170 -0.81 0.97 3.57
N THR A 171 -0.43 1.31 2.34
CA THR A 171 -1.39 1.43 1.23
C THR A 171 -2.07 0.09 0.91
N LEU A 172 -1.37 -1.04 1.03
CA LEU A 172 -1.96 -2.37 0.88
C LEU A 172 -3.08 -2.65 1.91
N ALA A 173 -2.90 -2.22 3.16
CA ALA A 173 -3.87 -2.38 4.23
C ALA A 173 -5.06 -1.41 4.12
N LEU A 174 -4.81 -0.21 3.58
CA LEU A 174 -5.80 0.87 3.48
C LEU A 174 -6.68 0.81 2.23
N LEU A 175 -6.16 0.28 1.12
CA LEU A 175 -6.91 0.21 -0.14
C LEU A 175 -8.25 -0.56 -0.04
N PRO A 176 -8.35 -1.69 0.67
CA PRO A 176 -9.63 -2.37 0.91
C PRO A 176 -10.65 -1.52 1.67
N GLN A 177 -10.17 -0.55 2.45
CA GLN A 177 -10.99 0.37 3.24
C GLN A 177 -11.36 1.64 2.48
N GLY A 178 -10.92 1.79 1.22
CA GLY A 178 -11.22 2.96 0.41
C GLY A 178 -10.27 4.14 0.62
N PHE A 179 -9.06 3.91 1.15
CA PHE A 179 -8.05 4.96 1.36
C PHE A 179 -6.75 4.65 0.60
N THR A 180 -6.12 5.69 0.06
CA THR A 180 -4.79 5.58 -0.59
C THR A 180 -3.64 5.96 0.33
N THR A 181 -3.91 6.73 1.38
CA THR A 181 -2.92 7.27 2.31
C THR A 181 -3.39 7.14 3.75
N VAL A 182 -2.43 7.01 4.68
CA VAL A 182 -2.65 7.09 6.13
C VAL A 182 -3.26 8.44 6.47
N THR A 183 -2.77 9.51 5.86
CA THR A 183 -3.28 10.87 6.04
C THR A 183 -4.80 10.96 5.78
N ALA A 184 -5.27 10.42 4.65
CA ALA A 184 -6.69 10.47 4.30
C ALA A 184 -7.53 9.60 5.26
N TYR A 185 -7.00 8.46 5.68
CA TYR A 185 -7.66 7.60 6.66
C TYR A 185 -7.83 8.31 8.01
N LEU A 186 -6.75 8.86 8.57
CA LEU A 186 -6.77 9.54 9.87
C LEU A 186 -7.70 10.77 9.84
N ALA A 187 -7.67 11.55 8.76
CA ALA A 187 -8.57 12.69 8.59
C ALA A 187 -10.05 12.27 8.62
N SER A 188 -10.40 11.14 7.99
CA SER A 188 -11.78 10.63 8.00
C SER A 188 -12.24 10.19 9.39
N LYS A 189 -11.32 9.68 10.22
CA LYS A 189 -11.63 9.27 11.60
C LYS A 189 -11.85 10.46 12.51
N LYS A 190 -11.01 11.48 12.42
CA LYS A 190 -11.18 12.72 13.18
C LYS A 190 -12.51 13.40 12.89
N GLN A 191 -12.93 13.45 11.61
CA GLN A 191 -14.24 13.98 11.24
C GLN A 191 -15.42 13.21 11.86
N LEU A 192 -15.30 11.88 11.99
CA LEU A 192 -16.33 11.08 12.64
C LEU A 192 -16.41 11.37 14.14
N GLU A 193 -15.28 11.54 14.81
CA GLU A 193 -15.21 11.90 16.23
C GLU A 193 -15.80 13.30 16.49
N ASP A 194 -15.39 14.30 15.70
CA ASP A 194 -15.88 15.68 15.81
C ASP A 194 -17.40 15.75 15.58
N ASN A 195 -17.90 15.04 14.57
CA ASN A 195 -19.35 14.98 14.30
C ASN A 195 -20.11 14.34 15.48
N TRP A 196 -19.57 13.29 16.09
CA TRP A 196 -20.23 12.60 17.21
C TRP A 196 -20.34 13.48 18.45
N ILE A 197 -19.27 14.23 18.77
CA ILE A 197 -19.27 15.23 19.86
C ILE A 197 -20.36 16.28 19.64
N HIS A 198 -20.54 16.75 18.40
CA HIS A 198 -21.62 17.69 18.08
C HIS A 198 -23.01 17.11 18.28
N TYR A 199 -23.24 15.83 17.93
CA TYR A 199 -24.53 15.16 18.17
C TYR A 199 -24.83 14.95 19.65
N THR A 200 -23.85 14.53 20.47
CA THR A 200 -24.07 14.32 21.91
C THR A 200 -24.28 15.62 22.66
N THR A 201 -23.59 16.70 22.28
CA THR A 201 -23.75 18.02 22.90
C THR A 201 -25.12 18.63 22.56
N ALA A 202 -25.63 18.40 21.34
CA ALA A 202 -26.97 18.83 20.93
C ALA A 202 -28.11 18.05 21.63
N ILE A 203 -27.87 16.81 22.05
CA ILE A 203 -28.83 16.02 22.82
C ILE A 203 -28.83 16.42 24.30
N ALA A 204 -27.65 16.75 24.87
CA ALA A 204 -27.52 17.17 26.27
C ALA A 204 -28.03 18.59 26.57
N THR A 205 -28.38 19.38 25.54
CA THR A 205 -28.89 20.75 25.66
C THR A 205 -30.39 20.88 25.41
N ARG A 206 -31.11 19.75 25.30
CA ARG A 206 -32.57 19.64 25.28
C ARG A 206 -33.07 19.00 26.58
#